data_AF-A0A961XFW8-F1
#
_entry.id   AF-A0A961XFW8-F1
#
_cell.length_a   1.000
_cell.length_b   1.000
_cell.length_c   1.000
_cell.angle_alpha   90.00
_cell.angle_beta   90.00
_cell.angle_gamma   90.00
#
_symmetry.space_group_name_H-M   'P 1'
#
loop_
_entity.id
_entity.type
_entity.pdbx_description
1 polymer ?
#
loop_
_entity_poly.entity_id
_entity_poly.type
_entity_poly.pdbx_seq_one_letter_code
_entity_poly.pdbx_strand_id
1 'polypeptide(L)' 'MDFEAFFKDAIDGLHQEGRYRVFADLERRAGQFPRAIRHTENGPQDVTVWCSNDY' A
#
# COMPACT_ATOMS: atom_id res chain seq x y z
N MET A 1 -2.73 15.31 29.23
CA MET A 1 -2.10 15.36 27.89
C MET A 1 -3.04 14.67 26.95
N ASP A 2 -3.40 15.32 25.84
CA ASP A 2 -4.26 14.73 24.83
C ASP A 2 -3.40 14.02 23.79
N PHE A 3 -3.28 12.71 23.91
CA PHE A 3 -2.48 11.90 23.01
C PHE A 3 -3.17 11.67 21.67
N GLU A 4 -4.50 11.66 21.64
CA GLU A 4 -5.26 11.47 20.41
C GLU A 4 -5.07 12.66 19.46
N ALA A 5 -5.16 13.88 20.00
CA ALA A 5 -4.87 15.10 19.25
C ALA A 5 -3.44 15.11 18.70
N PHE A 6 -2.46 14.72 19.53
CA PHE A 6 -1.05 14.66 19.11
C PHE A 6 -0.83 13.71 17.91
N PHE A 7 -1.41 12.51 17.94
CA PHE A 7 -1.26 11.56 16.84
C PHE A 7 -2.03 11.99 15.59
N LYS A 8 -3.20 12.62 15.76
CA LYS A 8 -3.96 13.17 14.64
C LYS A 8 -3.17 14.26 13.91
N ASP A 9 -2.57 15.20 14.63
CA ASP A 9 -1.78 16.27 14.04
C ASP A 9 -0.55 15.73 13.28
N ALA A 10 0.09 14.68 13.81
CA ALA A 10 1.20 14.02 13.14
C ALA A 10 0.77 13.34 11.82
N ILE A 11 -0.41 12.71 11.81
CA ILE A 11 -0.98 12.11 10.59
C ILE A 11 -1.36 13.22 9.60
N ASP A 12 -2.05 14.27 10.04
CA ASP A 12 -2.45 15.40 9.20
C ASP A 12 -1.23 16.06 8.53
N GLY A 13 -0.09 16.15 9.23
CA GLY A 13 1.18 16.59 8.66
C GLY A 13 1.66 15.72 7.49
N LEU A 14 1.60 14.38 7.61
CA LEU A 14 1.96 13.47 6.51
C LEU A 14 1.06 13.64 5.28
N HIS A 15 -0.23 13.91 5.49
CA HIS A 15 -1.17 14.19 4.42
C HIS A 15 -0.86 15.52 3.73
N GLN A 16 -0.57 16.58 4.50
CA GLN A 16 -0.22 17.91 3.98
C GLN A 16 1.10 17.88 3.18
N GLU A 17 2.08 17.10 3.64
CA GLU A 17 3.36 16.90 2.96
C GLU A 17 3.25 16.00 1.72
N GLY A 18 2.10 15.37 1.47
CA GLY A 18 1.89 14.46 0.33
C GLY A 18 2.68 13.15 0.43
N ARG A 19 3.14 12.78 1.63
CA ARG A 19 3.97 11.59 1.87
C ARG A 19 3.32 10.53 2.74
N TYR A 20 2.04 10.71 3.06
CA TYR A 20 1.19 9.65 3.59
C TYR A 20 1.13 8.47 2.61
N ARG A 21 1.17 7.24 3.13
CA ARG A 21 1.28 6.02 2.31
C ARG A 21 -0.02 5.23 2.33
N VAL A 22 -0.49 4.85 1.15
CA VAL A 22 -1.54 3.85 0.97
C VAL A 22 -0.89 2.61 0.35
N PHE A 23 -0.97 1.47 1.03
CA PHE A 23 -0.34 0.25 0.57
C PHE A 23 -1.22 -0.50 -0.44
N ALA A 24 -0.59 -1.10 -1.45
CA ALA A 24 -1.26 -2.02 -2.35
C ALA A 24 -1.22 -3.43 -1.76
N ASP A 25 -2.38 -4.04 -1.59
CA ASP A 25 -2.51 -5.43 -1.17
C ASP A 25 -2.29 -6.37 -2.37
N LEU A 26 -1.25 -7.20 -2.31
CA LEU A 26 -0.75 -7.99 -3.43
C LEU A 26 -0.42 -9.44 -3.02
N GLU A 27 -0.98 -10.39 -3.74
CA GLU A 27 -0.65 -11.82 -3.66
C GLU A 27 0.18 -12.23 -4.89
N ARG A 28 1.47 -12.55 -4.71
CA ARG A 28 2.34 -13.02 -5.81
C ARG A 28 2.01 -14.47 -6.19
N ARG A 29 2.01 -14.78 -7.48
CA ARG A 29 1.77 -16.15 -7.98
C ARG A 29 3.08 -16.92 -8.15
N ALA A 30 3.34 -17.88 -7.26
CA ALA A 30 4.51 -18.76 -7.36
C ALA A 30 4.53 -19.51 -8.71
N GLY A 31 5.70 -19.55 -9.35
CA GLY A 31 5.87 -20.14 -10.69
C GLY A 31 5.32 -19.29 -11.85
N GLN A 32 4.75 -18.11 -11.58
CA GLN A 32 4.21 -17.20 -12.59
C GLN A 32 4.77 -15.77 -12.45
N PHE A 33 6.03 -15.63 -12.05
CA PHE A 33 6.67 -14.31 -11.99
C PHE A 33 6.60 -13.62 -13.37
N PRO A 34 6.24 -12.32 -13.46
CA PRO A 34 6.00 -11.34 -12.37
C PRO A 34 4.51 -11.08 -12.06
N ARG A 35 3.63 -12.06 -12.19
CA ARG A 35 2.17 -11.91 -11.99
C ARG A 35 1.77 -11.91 -10.51
N ALA A 36 0.82 -11.05 -10.16
CA ALA A 36 0.20 -10.99 -8.84
C ALA A 36 -1.30 -10.69 -8.94
N ILE A 37 -2.05 -11.04 -7.90
CA ILE A 37 -3.42 -10.57 -7.68
C ILE A 37 -3.35 -9.34 -6.78
N ARG A 38 -3.99 -8.25 -7.18
CA ARG A 38 -4.22 -7.08 -6.35
C ARG A 38 -5.60 -7.17 -5.72
N HIS A 39 -5.69 -7.12 -4.40
CA HIS A 39 -6.97 -7.06 -3.69
C HIS A 39 -7.41 -5.60 -3.57
N THR A 40 -8.66 -5.33 -3.97
CA THR A 40 -9.27 -4.00 -3.92
C THR A 40 -10.69 -4.10 -3.39
N GLU A 41 -11.27 -2.98 -2.98
CA GLU A 41 -12.69 -2.90 -2.59
C GLU A 41 -13.64 -3.34 -3.71
N ASN A 42 -13.23 -3.18 -4.97
CA ASN A 42 -13.98 -3.61 -6.15
C ASN A 42 -13.69 -5.08 -6.55
N GLY A 43 -12.95 -5.81 -5.73
CA GLY A 43 -12.57 -7.20 -5.97
C GLY A 43 -11.12 -7.39 -6.46
N PRO A 44 -10.72 -8.65 -6.70
CA PRO A 44 -9.38 -9.01 -7.12
C PRO A 44 -9.08 -8.62 -8.58
N GLN A 45 -7.86 -8.16 -8.84
CA GLN A 45 -7.39 -7.74 -10.17
C GLN A 45 -6.05 -8.39 -10.50
N ASP A 46 -5.91 -8.92 -11.72
CA ASP A 46 -4.66 -9.49 -12.22
C ASP A 46 -3.69 -8.37 -12.65
N VAL A 47 -2.50 -8.33 -12.05
CA VAL A 47 -1.49 -7.27 -12.30
C VAL A 47 -0.10 -7.85 -12.58
N THR A 48 0.77 -7.02 -13.14
CA THR A 48 2.19 -7.31 -13.35
C THR A 48 3.03 -6.47 -12.38
N VAL A 49 3.89 -7.10 -11.59
CA VAL A 49 4.75 -6.42 -10.62
C VAL A 49 6.03 -5.92 -11.29
N TRP A 50 6.30 -4.62 -11.21
CA TRP A 50 7.49 -3.97 -11.79
C TRP A 50 8.46 -3.38 -10.75
N CYS A 51 8.04 -3.29 -9.48
CA CYS A 51 8.82 -2.69 -8.39
C CYS A 51 9.27 -3.72 -7.33
N SER A 52 9.26 -5.02 -7.68
CA SER A 52 9.77 -6.07 -6.80
C SER A 52 11.29 -5.99 -6.68
N ASN A 53 11.82 -6.28 -5.49
CA ASN A 53 13.25 -6.45 -5.25
C ASN A 53 13.70 -7.93 -5.30
N ASP A 54 12.79 -8.84 -5.66
CA ASP A 54 13.08 -10.26 -5.91
C ASP A 54 13.67 -10.42 -7.32
N TYR A 55 15.00 -10.35 -7.40
CA TYR A 55 15.81 -10.41 -8.63
C TYR A 55 16.37 -11.81 -8.90
#